data_AF-A0A942F0E4-F1
#
_entry.id   AF-A0A942F0E4-F1
#
_cell.length_a   1.000
_cell.length_b   1.000
_cell.length_c   1.000
_cell.angle_alpha   90.00
_cell.angle_beta   90.00
_cell.angle_gamma   90.00
#
_symmetry.space_group_name_H-M   'P 1'
#
loop_
_entity.id
_entity.type
_entity.pdbx_description
1 polymer ?
#
loop_
_entity_poly.entity_id
_entity_poly.type
_entity_poly.pdbx_seq_one_letter_code
_entity_poly.pdbx_strand_id
1 'polypeptide(L)'
;MIAALTGLRRGEILALRWSDIDLEKRFIYVRQNIVMGVIDTPKSNTSRRVVGISDKLHAALLNLQLSAPEGSEFIFLIKKEGNLYDAPHISRIQFHKAIKAAGITKKIRFHDLRHSFATLLKNQGVHRNDIQGVVGHSSATVTDIYMHLMPEIYSKIASTAEDAIFSE
;
A
#
# COMPACT_ATOMS: atom_id res chain seq x y z
N MET A 1 -8.27 -1.68 -1.53
CA MET A 1 -8.15 -0.24 -1.21
C MET A 1 -6.70 0.18 -1.04
N ILE A 2 -5.96 -0.35 -0.05
CA ILE A 2 -4.53 0.01 0.19
C ILE A 2 -3.72 0.06 -1.12
N ALA A 3 -3.66 -1.02 -1.89
CA ALA A 3 -2.87 -1.07 -3.14
C ALA A 3 -3.20 0.06 -4.14
N ALA A 4 -4.49 0.37 -4.31
CA ALA A 4 -4.96 1.36 -5.27
C ALA A 4 -4.73 2.80 -4.79
N LEU A 5 -4.81 3.06 -3.48
CA LEU A 5 -4.74 4.39 -2.88
C LEU A 5 -3.35 4.78 -2.38
N THR A 6 -2.40 3.85 -2.33
CA THR A 6 -1.05 4.10 -1.79
C THR A 6 0.07 3.64 -2.72
N GLY A 7 -0.26 2.87 -3.76
CA GLY A 7 0.72 2.32 -4.69
C GLY A 7 1.71 1.33 -4.06
N LEU A 8 1.44 0.78 -2.87
CA LEU A 8 2.30 -0.23 -2.26
C LEU A 8 2.38 -1.51 -3.09
N ARG A 9 3.55 -2.17 -3.06
CA ARG A 9 3.75 -3.48 -3.66
C ARG A 9 2.96 -4.53 -2.87
N ARG A 10 2.56 -5.60 -3.54
CA ARG A 10 1.84 -6.72 -2.90
C ARG A 10 2.57 -7.23 -1.64
N GLY A 11 3.87 -7.51 -1.73
CA GLY A 11 4.62 -8.04 -0.60
C GLY A 11 4.79 -7.04 0.54
N GLU A 12 4.80 -5.73 0.24
CA GLU A 12 4.79 -4.68 1.27
C GLU A 12 3.44 -4.68 2.01
N ILE A 13 2.33 -4.75 1.25
CA ILE A 13 0.98 -4.80 1.82
C ILE A 13 0.80 -6.03 2.70
N LEU A 14 1.21 -7.21 2.20
CA LEU A 14 1.10 -8.46 2.96
C LEU A 14 1.94 -8.40 4.24
N ALA A 15 3.10 -7.76 4.21
CA ALA A 15 3.97 -7.65 5.38
C ALA A 15 3.54 -6.57 6.39
N LEU A 16 2.46 -5.81 6.14
CA LEU A 16 2.00 -4.76 7.06
C LEU A 16 1.54 -5.36 8.39
N ARG A 17 2.07 -4.77 9.47
CA ARG A 17 1.62 -5.01 10.85
C ARG A 17 0.70 -3.89 11.29
N TRP A 18 -0.11 -4.14 12.31
CA TRP A 18 -0.90 -3.08 12.93
C TRP A 18 -0.03 -1.96 13.49
N SER A 19 1.17 -2.29 13.98
CA SER A 19 2.15 -1.31 14.46
C SER A 19 2.79 -0.46 13.37
N ASP A 20 2.58 -0.78 12.09
CA ASP A 20 3.00 0.03 10.95
C ASP A 20 1.97 1.10 10.57
N ILE A 21 0.77 1.09 11.18
CA ILE A 21 -0.32 2.00 10.87
C ILE A 21 -0.51 2.99 12.03
N ASP A 22 -0.25 4.26 11.76
CA ASP A 22 -0.60 5.35 12.67
C ASP A 22 -1.90 5.98 12.18
N LEU A 23 -3.02 5.54 12.75
CA LEU A 23 -4.36 6.01 12.37
C LEU A 23 -4.60 7.46 12.80
N GLU A 24 -3.98 7.90 13.90
CA GLU A 24 -4.09 9.29 14.38
C GLU A 24 -3.40 10.26 13.41
N LYS A 25 -2.15 9.96 13.03
CA LYS A 25 -1.39 10.77 12.07
C LYS A 25 -1.69 10.45 10.62
N ARG A 26 -2.52 9.43 10.37
CA ARG A 26 -2.92 8.97 9.04
C ARG A 26 -1.75 8.57 8.16
N PHE A 27 -0.86 7.74 8.70
CA PHE A 27 0.34 7.25 8.00
C PHE A 27 0.47 5.73 8.03
N ILE A 28 1.00 5.19 6.93
CA ILE A 28 1.50 3.81 6.83
C ILE A 28 3.01 3.86 6.71
N TYR A 29 3.71 3.21 7.65
CA TYR A 29 5.15 3.04 7.62
C TYR A 29 5.50 1.75 6.87
N VAL A 30 6.09 1.88 5.69
CA VAL A 30 6.48 0.73 4.88
C VAL A 30 7.86 0.24 5.32
N ARG A 31 7.90 -0.80 6.15
CA ARG A 31 9.14 -1.28 6.79
C ARG A 31 9.64 -2.63 6.28
N GLN A 32 8.74 -3.46 5.76
CA GLN A 32 9.00 -4.85 5.44
C GLN A 32 8.37 -5.21 4.10
N ASN A 33 8.85 -6.30 3.51
CA ASN A 33 8.28 -6.91 2.32
C ASN A 33 8.30 -8.43 2.51
N ILE A 34 7.29 -9.13 2.03
CA ILE A 34 7.30 -10.59 2.01
C ILE A 34 7.43 -11.12 0.58
N VAL A 35 8.38 -12.03 0.38
CA VAL A 35 8.62 -12.71 -0.90
C VAL A 35 8.65 -14.20 -0.65
N MET A 36 7.77 -14.95 -1.32
CA MET A 36 7.69 -16.41 -1.20
C MET A 36 7.55 -16.90 0.26
N GLY A 37 6.82 -16.17 1.10
CA GLY A 37 6.60 -16.53 2.52
C GLY A 37 7.72 -16.09 3.47
N VAL A 38 8.81 -15.52 2.96
CA VAL A 38 9.92 -15.02 3.75
C VAL A 38 9.83 -13.50 3.86
N ILE A 39 9.82 -12.98 5.09
CA ILE A 39 9.92 -11.55 5.34
C ILE A 39 11.34 -11.12 4.97
N ASP A 40 11.45 -10.36 3.89
CA ASP A 40 12.65 -9.64 3.52
C ASP A 40 12.59 -8.26 4.19
N THR A 41 13.38 -8.10 5.25
CA THR A 41 13.65 -6.76 5.78
C THR A 41 14.63 -6.09 4.84
N PRO A 42 14.32 -4.91 4.31
CA PRO A 42 15.19 -4.29 3.33
C PRO A 42 16.59 -4.06 3.89
N LYS A 43 17.59 -4.44 3.08
CA LYS A 43 19.02 -4.38 3.43
C LYS A 43 19.57 -2.95 3.62
N SER A 44 18.74 -1.92 3.49
CA SER A 44 19.13 -0.51 3.59
C SER A 44 17.99 0.38 4.12
N ASN A 45 18.35 1.49 4.77
CA ASN A 45 17.42 2.51 5.27
C ASN A 45 16.56 3.15 4.14
N THR A 46 17.02 3.06 2.90
CA THR A 46 16.48 3.73 1.71
C THR A 46 15.13 3.20 1.20
N SER A 47 14.65 2.05 1.70
CA SER A 47 13.33 1.52 1.33
C SER A 47 12.26 1.82 2.39
N ARG A 48 12.65 2.32 3.56
CA ARG A 48 11.71 2.72 4.62
C ARG A 48 11.10 4.04 4.19
N ARG A 49 9.80 4.02 3.90
CA ARG A 49 9.06 5.20 3.45
C ARG A 49 7.73 5.29 4.16
N VAL A 50 7.15 6.47 4.12
CA VAL A 50 5.82 6.75 4.65
C VAL A 50 4.88 7.02 3.49
N VAL A 51 3.64 6.57 3.61
CA VAL A 51 2.55 6.93 2.69
C VAL A 51 1.35 7.43 3.50
N GLY A 52 0.64 8.41 2.96
CA GLY A 52 -0.55 8.99 3.60
C GLY A 52 -1.76 8.06 3.50
N ILE A 53 -2.67 8.21 4.45
CA ILE A 53 -3.96 7.53 4.50
C ILE A 53 -5.05 8.57 4.16
N SER A 54 -5.82 8.28 3.11
CA SER A 54 -6.98 9.07 2.69
C SER A 54 -8.22 8.74 3.54
N ASP A 55 -9.28 9.54 3.48
CA ASP A 55 -10.44 9.38 4.37
C ASP A 55 -11.15 8.04 4.22
N LYS A 56 -11.43 7.60 2.99
CA LYS A 56 -12.04 6.27 2.76
C LYS A 56 -11.10 5.15 3.17
N LEU A 57 -9.79 5.31 2.98
CA LEU A 57 -8.82 4.30 3.42
C LEU A 57 -8.77 4.22 4.95
N HIS A 58 -8.81 5.36 5.64
CA HIS A 58 -8.84 5.45 7.09
C HIS A 58 -10.07 4.74 7.65
N ALA A 59 -11.25 5.03 7.13
CA ALA A 59 -12.50 4.36 7.52
C ALA A 59 -12.43 2.83 7.29
N ALA A 60 -11.88 2.40 6.15
CA ALA A 60 -11.70 0.98 5.86
C ALA A 60 -10.71 0.29 6.82
N LEU A 61 -9.62 0.97 7.21
CA LEU A 61 -8.64 0.45 8.16
C LEU A 61 -9.22 0.34 9.58
N LEU A 62 -10.02 1.32 10.02
CA LEU A 62 -10.72 1.26 11.31
C LEU A 62 -11.67 0.05 11.37
N ASN A 63 -12.51 -0.12 10.35
CA ASN A 63 -13.41 -1.27 10.28
C ASN A 63 -12.66 -2.60 10.28
N LEU A 64 -11.53 -2.65 9.55
CA LEU A 64 -10.69 -3.85 9.51
C LEU A 64 -10.09 -4.15 10.88
N GLN A 65 -9.60 -3.13 11.61
CA GLN A 65 -9.03 -3.27 12.94
C GLN A 65 -10.05 -3.78 13.95
N LEU A 66 -11.29 -3.27 13.90
CA LEU A 66 -12.39 -3.73 14.77
C LEU A 66 -12.77 -5.19 14.51
N SER A 67 -12.62 -5.67 13.28
CA SER A 67 -12.89 -7.06 12.90
C SER A 67 -11.68 -8.00 13.05
N ALA A 68 -10.52 -7.46 13.41
CA ALA A 68 -9.30 -8.24 13.48
C ALA A 68 -9.34 -9.22 14.67
N PRO A 69 -8.89 -10.47 14.51
CA PRO A 69 -8.77 -11.38 15.63
C PRO A 69 -7.83 -10.82 16.70
N GLU A 70 -8.18 -11.00 17.97
CA GLU A 70 -7.36 -10.55 19.09
C GLU A 70 -5.93 -11.13 19.01
N GLY A 71 -4.93 -10.28 19.30
CA GLY A 71 -3.52 -10.67 19.23
C GLY A 71 -2.94 -10.81 17.81
N SER A 72 -3.70 -10.47 16.76
CA SER A 72 -3.15 -10.45 15.40
C SER A 72 -2.04 -9.42 15.26
N GLU A 73 -0.86 -9.85 14.83
CA GLU A 73 0.27 -8.95 14.56
C GLU A 73 0.16 -8.32 13.16
N PHE A 74 -0.09 -9.16 12.16
CA PHE A 74 -0.18 -8.76 10.76
C PHE A 74 -1.63 -8.45 10.35
N ILE A 75 -1.79 -7.53 9.39
CA ILE A 75 -3.11 -7.16 8.87
C ILE A 75 -3.65 -8.24 7.92
N PHE A 76 -2.77 -8.83 7.10
CA PHE A 76 -3.16 -9.74 6.01
C PHE A 76 -2.46 -11.11 6.04
N LEU A 77 -1.60 -11.35 7.03
CA LEU A 77 -0.94 -12.65 7.21
C LEU A 77 -1.47 -13.34 8.46
N ILE A 78 -1.62 -14.65 8.36
CA ILE A 78 -1.85 -15.54 9.49
C ILE A 78 -0.61 -16.39 9.72
N LYS A 79 -0.22 -16.53 10.98
CA LYS A 79 0.86 -17.44 11.38
C LYS A 79 0.24 -18.78 11.76
N LYS A 80 0.60 -19.85 11.04
CA LYS A 80 0.17 -21.22 11.34
C LYS A 80 1.39 -22.13 11.30
N GLU A 81 1.58 -22.95 12.33
CA GLU A 81 2.70 -23.93 12.40
C GLU A 81 4.09 -23.29 12.15
N GLY A 82 4.28 -22.05 12.61
CA GLY A 82 5.52 -21.29 12.42
C GLY A 82 5.67 -20.59 11.06
N ASN A 83 4.81 -20.90 10.08
CA ASN A 83 4.83 -20.31 8.74
C ASN A 83 3.83 -19.17 8.59
N LEU A 84 4.13 -18.22 7.70
CA LEU A 84 3.25 -17.11 7.35
C LEU A 84 2.48 -17.44 6.07
N TYR A 85 1.15 -17.34 6.16
CA TYR A 85 0.26 -17.55 5.02
C TYR A 85 -0.48 -16.25 4.69
N ASP A 86 -0.63 -15.97 3.39
CA ASP A 86 -1.55 -14.96 2.86
C ASP A 86 -2.97 -15.37 3.27
N ALA A 87 -3.52 -14.75 4.31
CA ALA A 87 -4.88 -15.02 4.74
C ALA A 87 -5.84 -14.53 3.65
N PRO A 88 -6.94 -15.23 3.37
CA PRO A 88 -7.01 -16.37 2.45
C PRO A 88 -6.67 -15.99 0.99
N HIS A 89 -5.39 -16.04 0.60
CA HIS A 89 -4.91 -15.77 -0.76
C HIS A 89 -5.43 -14.43 -1.34
N ILE A 90 -5.45 -13.38 -0.51
CA ILE A 90 -6.06 -12.06 -0.81
C ILE A 90 -5.63 -11.54 -2.17
N SER A 91 -4.36 -11.72 -2.51
CA SER A 91 -3.77 -10.99 -3.63
C SER A 91 -4.04 -11.59 -5.01
N ARG A 92 -4.27 -12.90 -5.14
CA ARG A 92 -4.47 -13.54 -6.45
C ARG A 92 -5.90 -14.01 -6.63
N ILE A 93 -6.46 -14.74 -5.67
CA ILE A 93 -7.79 -15.35 -5.84
C ILE A 93 -8.86 -14.28 -5.66
N GLN A 94 -8.81 -13.52 -4.55
CA GLN A 94 -9.83 -12.51 -4.28
C GLN A 94 -9.74 -11.35 -5.28
N PHE A 95 -8.53 -10.93 -5.66
CA PHE A 95 -8.36 -9.94 -6.72
C PHE A 95 -8.95 -10.41 -8.07
N HIS A 96 -8.69 -11.65 -8.48
CA HIS A 96 -9.25 -12.17 -9.72
C HIS A 96 -10.79 -12.26 -9.68
N LYS A 97 -11.36 -12.66 -8.54
CA LYS A 97 -12.81 -12.64 -8.31
C LYS A 97 -13.37 -11.22 -8.42
N ALA A 98 -12.71 -10.23 -7.84
CA ALA A 98 -13.13 -8.82 -7.91
C ALA A 98 -13.10 -8.29 -9.36
N ILE A 99 -12.04 -8.59 -10.12
CA ILE A 99 -11.93 -8.24 -11.55
C ILE A 99 -13.08 -8.86 -12.36
N LYS A 100 -13.38 -10.14 -12.13
CA LYS A 100 -14.49 -10.83 -12.80
C LYS A 100 -15.85 -10.23 -12.42
N ALA A 101 -16.06 -9.93 -11.14
CA ALA A 101 -17.30 -9.33 -10.65
C ALA A 101 -17.51 -7.91 -11.22
N ALA A 102 -16.44 -7.17 -11.48
CA ALA A 102 -16.48 -5.87 -12.14
C ALA A 102 -16.70 -5.95 -13.67
N GLY A 103 -16.88 -7.14 -14.25
CA GLY A 103 -17.09 -7.32 -15.69
C GLY A 103 -15.86 -7.05 -16.55
N ILE A 104 -14.68 -6.94 -15.95
CA ILE A 104 -13.45 -6.63 -16.68
C ILE A 104 -12.94 -7.90 -17.39
N THR A 105 -12.90 -7.86 -18.71
CA THR A 105 -12.43 -8.97 -19.56
C THR A 105 -10.92 -8.94 -19.80
N LYS A 106 -10.28 -7.79 -19.60
CA LYS A 106 -8.83 -7.64 -19.72
C LYS A 106 -8.12 -8.36 -18.58
N LYS A 107 -7.01 -9.03 -18.89
CA LYS A 107 -6.12 -9.61 -17.87
C LYS A 107 -5.41 -8.50 -17.10
N ILE A 108 -5.85 -8.27 -15.86
CA ILE A 108 -5.23 -7.33 -14.92
C ILE A 108 -4.51 -8.10 -13.82
N ARG A 109 -3.28 -7.73 -13.53
CA ARG A 109 -2.48 -8.26 -12.41
C ARG A 109 -2.62 -7.32 -11.21
N PHE A 110 -2.42 -7.85 -10.01
CA PHE A 110 -2.46 -7.03 -8.79
C PHE A 110 -1.48 -5.84 -8.83
N HIS A 111 -0.30 -6.03 -9.43
CA HIS A 111 0.70 -4.97 -9.57
C HIS A 111 0.24 -3.81 -10.46
N ASP A 112 -0.72 -4.04 -11.36
CA ASP A 112 -1.22 -2.99 -12.25
C ASP A 112 -1.98 -1.91 -11.45
N LEU A 113 -2.51 -2.22 -10.25
CA LEU A 113 -3.09 -1.21 -9.35
C LEU A 113 -2.09 -0.11 -8.96
N ARG A 114 -0.83 -0.49 -8.73
CA ARG A 114 0.24 0.46 -8.42
C ARG A 114 0.61 1.29 -9.65
N HIS A 115 0.62 0.70 -10.84
CA HIS A 115 0.82 1.45 -12.07
C HIS A 115 -0.31 2.45 -12.30
N SER A 116 -1.56 2.06 -12.04
CA SER A 116 -2.71 2.96 -12.08
C SER A 116 -2.56 4.10 -11.07
N PHE A 117 -2.21 3.82 -9.80
CA PHE A 117 -1.95 4.85 -8.80
C PHE A 117 -0.93 5.91 -9.29
N ALA A 118 0.23 5.48 -9.77
CA ALA A 118 1.25 6.40 -10.25
C ALA A 118 0.79 7.20 -11.49
N THR A 119 0.02 6.56 -12.38
CA THR A 119 -0.52 7.21 -13.59
C THR A 119 -1.60 8.24 -13.23
N LEU A 120 -2.48 7.93 -12.28
CA LEU A 120 -3.53 8.82 -11.80
C LEU A 120 -2.93 10.07 -11.16
N LEU A 121 -1.96 9.90 -10.25
CA LEU A 121 -1.27 11.04 -9.64
C LEU A 121 -0.56 11.92 -10.67
N LYS A 122 0.09 11.30 -11.67
CA LYS A 122 0.72 12.05 -12.76
C LYS A 122 -0.31 12.87 -13.54
N ASN A 123 -1.48 12.29 -13.84
CA ASN A 123 -2.55 12.98 -14.55
C ASN A 123 -3.16 14.12 -13.73
N GLN A 124 -3.13 14.02 -12.40
CA GLN A 124 -3.52 15.09 -11.47
C GLN A 124 -2.40 16.13 -11.24
N GLY A 125 -1.31 16.09 -12.01
CA GLY A 125 -0.23 17.07 -11.92
C GLY A 125 0.70 16.92 -10.72
N VAL A 126 0.65 15.80 -9.99
CA VAL A 126 1.58 15.54 -8.89
C VAL A 126 3.01 15.43 -9.43
N HIS A 127 3.95 16.08 -8.74
CA HIS A 127 5.33 16.14 -9.18
C HIS A 127 5.97 14.74 -9.23
N ARG A 128 6.77 14.50 -10.28
CA ARG A 128 7.35 13.18 -10.56
C ARG A 128 8.17 12.64 -9.37
N ASN A 129 8.92 13.52 -8.71
CA ASN A 129 9.78 13.10 -7.58
C ASN A 129 8.95 12.66 -6.37
N ASP A 130 7.82 13.31 -6.11
CA ASP A 130 6.93 12.95 -5.00
C ASP A 130 6.27 11.60 -5.26
N ILE A 131 5.82 11.37 -6.51
CA ILE A 131 5.33 10.06 -6.94
C ILE A 131 6.43 9.01 -6.72
N GLN A 132 7.65 9.27 -7.19
CA GLN A 132 8.77 8.34 -7.04
C GLN A 132 9.10 8.02 -5.58
N GLY A 133 9.05 9.01 -4.68
CA GLY A 133 9.22 8.82 -3.25
C GLY A 133 8.16 7.90 -2.64
N VAL A 134 6.89 8.10 -2.99
CA VAL A 134 5.76 7.30 -2.48
C VAL A 134 5.72 5.89 -3.05
N VAL A 135 6.00 5.69 -4.35
CA VAL A 135 6.07 4.33 -4.90
C VAL A 135 7.40 3.63 -4.54
N GLY A 136 8.50 4.33 -4.36
CA GLY A 136 9.79 3.73 -4.01
C GLY A 136 10.43 2.95 -5.17
N HIS A 137 10.66 3.60 -6.31
CA HIS A 137 11.42 3.01 -7.43
C HIS A 137 12.93 3.02 -7.13
N SER A 138 13.60 1.90 -7.39
CA SER A 138 15.02 1.62 -7.07
C SER A 138 16.04 2.27 -8.01
N SER A 139 15.66 3.32 -8.76
CA SER A 139 16.66 4.14 -9.46
C SER A 139 17.37 4.97 -8.39
N ALA A 140 18.56 4.51 -8.02
CA ALA A 140 19.41 5.00 -6.94
C ALA A 140 19.91 6.45 -7.08
N THR A 141 19.23 7.29 -7.85
CA THR A 141 19.59 8.70 -8.08
C THR A 141 18.66 9.67 -7.35
N VAL A 142 17.57 9.20 -6.73
CA VAL A 142 16.55 10.09 -6.12
C VAL A 142 16.46 9.95 -4.60
N THR A 143 17.24 9.06 -3.99
CA THR A 143 16.95 8.56 -2.64
C THR A 143 17.40 9.46 -1.49
N ASP A 144 18.27 10.46 -1.74
CA ASP A 144 18.74 11.36 -0.67
C ASP A 144 18.01 12.70 -0.59
N ILE A 145 17.25 13.10 -1.62
CA ILE A 145 16.65 14.45 -1.67
C ILE A 145 15.31 14.53 -0.93
N TYR A 146 14.61 13.41 -0.70
CA TYR A 146 13.22 13.42 -0.24
C TYR A 146 12.97 12.65 1.06
N MET A 147 13.99 12.50 1.92
CA MET A 147 13.79 12.02 3.30
C MET A 147 12.90 12.94 4.17
N HIS A 148 12.47 14.08 3.63
CA HIS A 148 11.64 15.09 4.31
C HIS A 148 10.49 15.56 3.41
N LEU A 149 9.72 14.63 2.83
CA LEU A 149 8.37 15.04 2.42
C LEU A 149 7.64 15.46 3.71
N MET A 150 7.21 16.71 3.74
CA MET A 150 6.46 17.23 4.88
C MET A 150 5.14 16.42 5.00
N PRO A 151 4.63 16.17 6.22
CA PRO A 151 3.35 15.48 6.47
C PRO A 151 2.21 15.87 5.51
N GLU A 152 2.15 17.14 5.14
CA GLU A 152 1.17 17.73 4.24
C GLU A 152 1.24 17.16 2.82
N ILE A 153 2.44 16.83 2.33
CA ILE A 153 2.61 16.24 0.99
C ILE A 153 2.04 14.82 0.97
N TYR A 154 2.30 14.02 2.01
CA TYR A 154 1.74 12.67 2.11
C TYR A 154 0.21 12.70 2.16
N SER A 155 -0.35 13.63 2.95
CA SER A 155 -1.80 13.83 3.04
C SER A 155 -2.38 14.25 1.69
N LYS A 156 -1.76 15.24 1.02
CA LYS A 156 -2.17 15.71 -0.31
C LYS A 156 -2.14 14.60 -1.36
N ILE A 157 -1.11 13.77 -1.38
CA ILE A 157 -1.02 12.65 -2.32
C ILE A 157 -2.13 11.63 -2.06
N ALA A 158 -2.40 11.33 -0.78
CA ALA A 158 -3.47 10.40 -0.41
C ALA A 158 -4.85 10.92 -0.81
N SER A 159 -5.16 12.20 -0.54
CA SER A 159 -6.42 12.82 -0.97
C SER A 159 -6.53 12.85 -2.49
N THR A 160 -5.49 13.28 -3.20
CA THR A 160 -5.47 13.32 -4.68
C THR A 160 -5.72 11.94 -5.29
N ALA A 161 -5.15 10.88 -4.71
CA ALA A 161 -5.37 9.52 -5.18
C ALA A 161 -6.80 9.04 -4.93
N GLU A 162 -7.37 9.39 -3.78
CA GLU A 162 -8.76 9.08 -3.46
C GLU A 162 -9.73 9.79 -4.40
N ASP A 163 -9.56 11.10 -4.57
CA ASP A 163 -10.37 11.90 -5.48
C ASP A 163 -10.29 11.33 -6.89
N ALA A 164 -9.09 11.06 -7.41
CA ALA A 164 -8.93 10.51 -8.77
C ALA A 164 -9.59 9.14 -8.99
N ILE A 165 -9.84 8.36 -7.92
CA ILE A 165 -10.45 7.02 -8.00
C ILE A 165 -11.96 7.07 -7.76
N PHE A 166 -12.42 7.96 -6.89
CA PHE A 166 -13.81 8.00 -6.41
C PHE A 166 -14.57 9.28 -6.77
N SER A 167 -14.00 10.16 -7.58
CA SER A 167 -14.77 11.28 -8.16
C SER A 167 -15.89 10.71 -9.03
N GLU A 168 -17.13 11.00 -8.64
CA GLU A 168 -18.33 10.89 -9.48
C GLU A 168 -18.44 12.11 -10.41
#